data_AF-A0A936IEC3-F1
#
_entry.id   AF-A0A936IEC3-F1
#
_cell.length_a   1.000
_cell.length_b   1.000
_cell.length_c   1.000
_cell.angle_alpha   90.00
_cell.angle_beta   90.00
_cell.angle_gamma   90.00
#
_symmetry.space_group_name_H-M   'P 1'
#
loop_
_entity.id
_entity.type
_entity.pdbx_description
1 polymer ?
#
loop_
_entity_poly.entity_id
_entity_poly.type
_entity_poly.pdbx_seq_one_letter_code
_entity_poly.pdbx_strand_id
1 'polypeptide(L)'
;MKSRTSWNVKMDKPALPEIKTGPVEWNERFGGNKMVIPTPRLIEKIIFEIPTSKTLKLTQLREHIAEECKADYACPLTTGIFLRIVAEYAEELKKEGELKIPPYWRIIRDDGSLFEKFPGGIESQMEKLIKEGHQFKTSQRGKVKMVS
;
A
#
# COMPACT_ATOMS: atom_id res chain seq x y z
N MET A 1 -13.36 -8.98 11.24
CA MET A 1 -14.46 -9.53 10.41
C MET A 1 -13.86 -10.48 9.38
N LYS A 2 -14.31 -11.74 9.32
CA LYS A 2 -13.93 -12.65 8.23
C LYS A 2 -14.56 -12.15 6.93
N SER A 3 -13.76 -11.97 5.89
CA SER A 3 -14.27 -11.65 4.56
C SER A 3 -15.12 -12.81 4.04
N ARG A 4 -16.27 -12.54 3.40
CA ARG A 4 -17.14 -13.57 2.78
C ARG A 4 -16.49 -14.26 1.56
N THR A 5 -15.42 -13.69 1.04
CA THR A 5 -14.63 -14.18 -0.09
C THR A 5 -13.16 -14.19 0.33
N SER A 6 -12.39 -15.24 0.00
CA SER A 6 -10.97 -15.32 0.34
C SER A 6 -10.19 -14.14 -0.21
N TRP A 7 -9.12 -13.74 0.48
CA TRP A 7 -8.31 -12.62 0.03
C TRP A 7 -7.60 -12.93 -1.28
N ASN A 8 -7.20 -14.20 -1.50
CA ASN A 8 -6.62 -14.63 -2.78
C ASN A 8 -7.56 -14.36 -3.98
N VAL A 9 -8.86 -14.65 -3.86
CA VAL A 9 -9.83 -14.36 -4.94
C VAL A 9 -9.98 -12.86 -5.22
N LYS A 10 -9.76 -12.01 -4.20
CA LYS A 10 -9.74 -10.55 -4.40
C LYS A 10 -8.44 -10.06 -5.01
N MET A 11 -7.32 -10.72 -4.76
CA MET A 11 -6.03 -10.38 -5.36
C MET A 11 -6.08 -10.48 -6.89
N ASP A 12 -6.83 -11.44 -7.41
CA ASP A 12 -6.93 -11.69 -8.86
C ASP A 12 -7.96 -10.79 -9.57
N LYS A 13 -8.51 -9.78 -8.87
CA LYS A 13 -9.50 -8.84 -9.42
C LYS A 13 -9.17 -7.38 -9.09
N PRO A 14 -9.02 -6.50 -10.09
CA PRO A 14 -8.97 -6.78 -11.53
C PRO A 14 -7.69 -7.54 -11.92
N ALA A 15 -7.77 -8.29 -13.03
CA ALA A 15 -6.65 -9.10 -13.53
C ALA A 15 -5.56 -8.24 -14.21
N LEU A 16 -5.95 -7.12 -14.83
CA LEU A 16 -5.04 -6.20 -15.53
C LEU A 16 -5.28 -4.75 -15.08
N PRO A 17 -4.24 -3.91 -15.05
CA PRO A 17 -4.39 -2.48 -14.85
C PRO A 17 -5.20 -1.86 -16.00
N GLU A 18 -5.97 -0.82 -15.69
CA GLU A 18 -6.83 -0.15 -16.66
C GLU A 18 -6.45 1.33 -16.77
N ILE A 19 -6.20 1.82 -17.98
CA ILE A 19 -5.93 3.24 -18.25
C ILE A 19 -7.23 3.95 -18.61
N LYS A 20 -7.51 5.07 -17.95
CA LYS A 20 -8.68 5.93 -18.21
C LYS A 20 -8.30 7.40 -18.19
N THR A 21 -9.18 8.21 -18.77
CA THR A 21 -9.17 9.65 -18.49
C THR A 21 -9.66 9.88 -17.05
N GLY A 22 -8.84 10.56 -16.26
CA GLY A 22 -9.17 10.94 -14.90
C GLY A 22 -10.21 12.05 -14.80
N PRO A 23 -10.75 12.30 -13.59
CA PRO A 23 -11.61 13.46 -13.34
C PRO A 23 -10.86 14.76 -13.65
N VAL A 24 -11.54 15.73 -14.28
CA VAL A 24 -10.90 16.98 -14.72
C VAL A 24 -10.30 17.74 -13.53
N GLU A 25 -10.95 17.68 -12.37
CA GLU A 25 -10.51 18.33 -11.12
C GLU A 25 -9.20 17.76 -10.58
N TRP A 26 -8.78 16.59 -11.05
CA TRP A 26 -7.56 15.91 -10.63
C TRP A 26 -6.38 16.21 -11.55
N ASN A 27 -6.63 16.73 -12.75
CA ASN A 27 -5.61 16.90 -13.77
C ASN A 27 -4.51 17.89 -13.34
N GLU A 28 -4.91 19.04 -12.79
CA GLU A 28 -3.95 20.04 -12.28
C GLU A 28 -3.15 19.50 -11.09
N ARG A 29 -3.81 18.73 -10.21
CA ARG A 29 -3.18 18.18 -9.01
C ARG A 29 -2.13 17.11 -9.31
N PHE A 30 -2.37 16.28 -10.32
CA PHE A 30 -1.52 15.13 -10.65
C PHE A 30 -0.75 15.29 -11.95
N GLY A 31 -0.86 16.44 -12.64
CA GLY A 31 -0.02 16.80 -13.77
C GLY A 31 -0.37 16.11 -15.09
N GLY A 32 -1.62 15.71 -15.29
CA GLY A 32 -2.05 15.00 -16.50
C GLY A 32 -3.44 14.41 -16.37
N ASN A 33 -3.94 13.77 -17.43
CA ASN A 33 -5.30 13.20 -17.44
C ASN A 33 -5.31 11.68 -17.60
N LYS A 34 -4.18 11.04 -17.87
CA LYS A 34 -4.07 9.60 -18.04
C LYS A 34 -3.90 8.95 -16.66
N MET A 35 -4.99 8.41 -16.14
CA MET A 35 -5.05 7.74 -14.84
C MET A 35 -5.00 6.23 -15.01
N VAL A 36 -4.15 5.55 -14.23
CA VAL A 36 -4.19 4.08 -14.09
C VAL A 36 -5.00 3.66 -12.87
N ILE A 37 -5.91 2.70 -13.06
CA ILE A 37 -6.50 1.90 -11.99
C ILE A 37 -5.60 0.65 -11.83
N PRO A 38 -4.83 0.53 -10.73
CA PRO A 38 -3.88 -0.57 -10.55
C PRO A 38 -4.60 -1.90 -10.30
N THR A 39 -3.85 -3.01 -10.21
CA THR A 39 -4.32 -4.29 -9.67
C THR A 39 -3.71 -4.55 -8.29
N PRO A 40 -4.31 -5.39 -7.43
CA PRO A 40 -3.67 -5.83 -6.20
C PRO A 40 -2.33 -6.54 -6.45
N ARG A 41 -2.24 -7.37 -7.50
CA ARG A 41 -1.01 -8.08 -7.89
C ARG A 41 0.13 -7.14 -8.30
N LEU A 42 -0.17 -6.05 -8.99
CA LEU A 42 0.83 -5.02 -9.32
C LEU A 42 1.39 -4.36 -8.06
N ILE A 43 0.52 -4.02 -7.11
CA ILE A 43 0.93 -3.44 -5.83
C ILE A 43 1.78 -4.44 -5.02
N GLU A 44 1.37 -5.72 -4.97
CA GLU A 44 2.12 -6.79 -4.33
C GLU A 44 3.54 -6.92 -4.89
N LYS A 45 3.68 -6.93 -6.22
CA LYS A 45 4.98 -6.98 -6.90
C LYS A 45 5.90 -5.85 -6.41
N ILE A 46 5.43 -4.61 -6.46
CA ILE A 46 6.21 -3.43 -6.01
C ILE A 46 6.56 -3.54 -4.52
N ILE A 47 5.62 -3.99 -3.68
CA ILE A 47 5.87 -4.14 -2.24
C ILE A 47 6.98 -5.18 -1.96
N PHE A 48 7.07 -6.26 -2.73
CA PHE A 48 8.13 -7.24 -2.59
C PHE A 48 9.53 -6.70 -2.93
N GLU A 49 9.62 -5.64 -3.72
CA GLU A 49 10.88 -5.01 -4.11
C GLU A 49 11.45 -4.09 -3.01
N ILE A 50 10.63 -3.71 -2.01
CA ILE A 50 11.07 -2.84 -0.92
C ILE A 50 12.01 -3.62 0.00
N PRO A 51 13.29 -3.22 0.15
CA PRO A 51 14.24 -3.93 1.01
C PRO A 51 13.84 -3.89 2.49
N THR A 52 14.34 -4.85 3.26
CA THR A 52 14.26 -4.81 4.73
C THR A 52 14.89 -3.53 5.26
N SER A 53 14.31 -2.95 6.31
CA SER A 53 14.75 -1.68 6.91
C SER A 53 14.60 -0.46 6.00
N LYS A 54 13.83 -0.59 4.90
CA LYS A 54 13.40 0.51 4.05
C LYS A 54 11.88 0.60 4.04
N THR A 55 11.41 1.81 3.82
CA THR A 55 9.99 2.09 3.65
C THR A 55 9.76 2.84 2.35
N LEU A 56 8.55 2.71 1.82
CA LEU A 56 8.09 3.45 0.66
C LEU A 56 6.87 4.27 1.07
N LYS A 57 6.85 5.56 0.69
CA LYS A 57 5.69 6.40 0.96
C LYS A 57 4.55 6.07 0.00
N LEU A 58 3.32 6.27 0.42
CA LEU A 58 2.14 6.02 -0.42
C LEU A 58 2.17 6.81 -1.73
N THR A 59 2.70 8.05 -1.73
CA THR A 59 2.85 8.81 -2.97
C THR A 59 3.89 8.19 -3.90
N GLN A 60 5.02 7.72 -3.37
CA GLN A 60 6.05 7.03 -4.16
C GLN A 60 5.54 5.70 -4.74
N LEU A 61 4.72 4.96 -3.99
CA LEU A 61 4.04 3.77 -4.52
C LEU A 61 3.15 4.12 -5.71
N ARG A 62 2.40 5.23 -5.65
CA ARG A 62 1.54 5.69 -6.75
C ARG A 62 2.34 6.13 -7.97
N GLU A 63 3.49 6.77 -7.75
CA GLU A 63 4.43 7.16 -8.81
C GLU A 63 4.97 5.91 -9.53
N HIS A 64 5.46 4.90 -8.79
CA HIS A 64 5.94 3.63 -9.38
C HIS A 64 4.85 2.94 -10.20
N ILE A 65 3.61 2.88 -9.68
CA ILE A 65 2.47 2.30 -10.41
C ILE A 65 2.21 3.05 -11.72
N ALA A 66 2.25 4.38 -11.70
CA ALA A 66 2.01 5.20 -12.87
C ALA A 66 3.10 5.01 -13.93
N GLU A 67 4.37 4.98 -13.49
CA GLU A 67 5.54 4.73 -14.33
C GLU A 67 5.47 3.34 -14.99
N GLU A 68 5.24 2.27 -14.22
CA GLU A 68 5.11 0.90 -14.77
C GLU A 68 3.98 0.81 -15.82
N CYS A 69 2.91 1.59 -15.66
CA CYS A 69 1.74 1.56 -16.53
C CYS A 69 1.74 2.63 -17.63
N LYS A 70 2.79 3.45 -17.75
CA LYS A 70 2.87 4.60 -18.68
C LYS A 70 1.65 5.54 -18.58
N ALA A 71 1.24 5.80 -17.33
CA ALA A 71 0.18 6.72 -16.97
C ALA A 71 0.76 8.01 -16.35
N ASP A 72 -0.02 9.08 -16.33
CA ASP A 72 0.38 10.33 -15.67
C ASP A 72 0.31 10.16 -14.15
N TYR A 73 -0.69 9.42 -13.66
CA TYR A 73 -0.83 9.10 -12.23
C TYR A 73 -1.66 7.85 -11.96
N ALA A 74 -1.51 7.28 -10.76
CA ALA A 74 -2.33 6.18 -10.27
C ALA A 74 -3.54 6.66 -9.47
N CYS A 75 -4.69 6.00 -9.66
CA CYS A 75 -5.93 6.30 -8.94
C CYS A 75 -5.70 6.22 -7.41
N PRO A 76 -5.77 7.34 -6.67
CA PRO A 76 -5.43 7.38 -5.25
C PRO A 76 -6.39 6.53 -4.40
N LEU A 77 -7.68 6.50 -4.76
CA LEU A 77 -8.70 5.72 -4.05
C LEU A 77 -8.47 4.22 -4.20
N THR A 78 -8.37 3.75 -5.46
CA THR A 78 -8.18 2.33 -5.74
C THR A 78 -6.85 1.82 -5.22
N THR A 79 -5.78 2.61 -5.32
CA THR A 79 -4.47 2.25 -4.75
C THR A 79 -4.59 1.98 -3.24
N GLY A 80 -5.28 2.83 -2.49
CA GLY A 80 -5.48 2.63 -1.05
C GLY A 80 -6.34 1.40 -0.72
N ILE A 81 -7.38 1.13 -1.52
CA ILE A 81 -8.22 -0.07 -1.35
C ILE A 81 -7.41 -1.34 -1.63
N PHE A 82 -6.69 -1.39 -2.74
CA PHE A 82 -5.93 -2.58 -3.14
C PHE A 82 -4.70 -2.80 -2.27
N LEU A 83 -4.04 -1.74 -1.78
CA LEU A 83 -3.01 -1.86 -0.75
C LEU A 83 -3.55 -2.56 0.52
N ARG A 84 -4.77 -2.25 0.95
CA ARG A 84 -5.40 -2.95 2.08
C ARG A 84 -5.70 -4.42 1.74
N ILE A 85 -6.14 -4.73 0.51
CA ILE A 85 -6.34 -6.12 0.08
C ILE A 85 -5.02 -6.90 0.15
N VAL A 86 -3.91 -6.34 -0.33
CA VAL A 86 -2.58 -6.95 -0.25
C VAL A 86 -2.17 -7.19 1.21
N ALA A 87 -2.43 -6.21 2.10
CA ALA A 87 -2.12 -6.36 3.51
C ALA A 87 -2.91 -7.50 4.18
N GLU A 88 -4.21 -7.59 3.90
CA GLU A 88 -5.06 -8.65 4.45
C GLU A 88 -4.70 -10.03 3.87
N TYR A 89 -4.34 -10.09 2.59
CA TYR A 89 -3.81 -11.30 1.95
C TYR A 89 -2.50 -11.77 2.59
N ALA A 90 -1.57 -10.86 2.87
CA ALA A 90 -0.32 -11.20 3.54
C ALA A 90 -0.53 -11.85 4.93
N GLU A 91 -1.51 -11.37 5.70
CA GLU A 91 -1.84 -11.98 7.00
C GLU A 91 -2.65 -13.29 6.86
N GLU A 92 -3.33 -13.53 5.74
CA GLU A 92 -3.93 -14.84 5.40
C GLU A 92 -2.82 -15.87 5.15
N LEU A 93 -1.88 -15.55 4.24
CA LEU A 93 -0.71 -16.38 3.95
C LEU A 93 0.10 -16.70 5.22
N LYS A 94 0.35 -15.70 6.06
CA LYS A 94 1.07 -15.89 7.33
C LYS A 94 0.39 -16.90 8.25
N LYS A 95 -0.95 -16.91 8.31
CA LYS A 95 -1.72 -17.87 9.13
C LYS A 95 -1.71 -19.27 8.53
N GLU A 96 -1.56 -19.37 7.23
CA GLU A 96 -1.41 -20.63 6.50
C GLU A 96 0.01 -21.21 6.59
N GLY A 97 0.95 -20.47 7.19
CA GLY A 97 2.32 -20.91 7.43
C GLY A 97 3.31 -20.50 6.34
N GLU A 98 2.90 -19.66 5.39
CA GLU A 98 3.76 -19.17 4.32
C GLU A 98 4.87 -18.28 4.87
N LEU A 99 6.11 -18.56 4.46
CA LEU A 99 7.30 -17.82 4.90
C LEU A 99 7.48 -16.51 4.13
N LYS A 100 7.06 -16.48 2.85
CA LYS A 100 7.19 -15.33 1.97
C LYS A 100 5.84 -14.64 1.79
N ILE A 101 5.62 -13.58 2.57
CA ILE A 101 4.42 -12.74 2.50
C ILE A 101 4.77 -11.34 2.02
N PRO A 102 3.84 -10.62 1.34
CA PRO A 102 4.07 -9.23 0.95
C PRO A 102 4.36 -8.35 2.19
N PRO A 103 5.51 -7.65 2.26
CA PRO A 103 5.87 -6.81 3.40
C PRO A 103 5.10 -5.47 3.42
N TYR A 104 3.77 -5.55 3.45
CA TYR A 104 2.87 -4.39 3.35
C TYR A 104 3.12 -3.32 4.43
N TRP A 105 3.66 -3.72 5.59
CA TRP A 105 3.98 -2.82 6.69
C TRP A 105 5.05 -1.78 6.32
N ARG A 106 5.85 -2.02 5.28
CA ARG A 106 6.86 -1.08 4.76
C ARG A 106 6.26 0.11 4.01
N ILE A 107 4.95 0.10 3.72
CA ILE A 107 4.26 1.26 3.14
C ILE A 107 3.79 2.20 4.26
N ILE A 108 4.27 3.45 4.23
CA ILE A 108 3.89 4.49 5.20
C ILE A 108 3.20 5.66 4.52
N ARG A 109 2.51 6.51 5.30
CA ARG A 109 1.95 7.76 4.77
C ARG A 109 3.06 8.77 4.55
N ASP A 110 2.79 9.74 3.68
CA ASP A 110 3.80 10.75 3.28
C ASP A 110 4.30 11.59 4.46
N ASP A 111 3.46 11.75 5.49
CA ASP A 111 3.76 12.50 6.72
C ASP A 111 4.42 11.64 7.83
N GLY A 112 4.83 10.41 7.50
CA GLY A 112 5.46 9.45 8.40
C GLY A 112 4.49 8.72 9.34
N SER A 113 3.18 8.94 9.23
CA SER A 113 2.20 8.21 10.04
C SER A 113 1.83 6.85 9.44
N LEU A 114 1.28 5.97 10.28
CA LEU A 114 0.94 4.60 9.96
C LEU A 114 -0.53 4.43 9.52
N PHE A 115 -0.88 3.26 8.98
CA PHE A 115 -2.20 2.97 8.46
C PHE A 115 -3.10 2.28 9.49
N GLU A 116 -4.08 3.01 10.02
CA GLU A 116 -5.11 2.49 10.94
C GLU A 116 -5.91 1.31 10.37
N LYS A 117 -6.10 1.28 9.04
CA LYS A 117 -6.90 0.27 8.35
C LYS A 117 -6.11 -0.97 7.93
N PHE A 118 -4.81 -1.03 8.25
CA PHE A 118 -4.04 -2.25 8.05
C PHE A 118 -4.46 -3.33 9.06
N PRO A 119 -4.25 -4.61 8.74
CA PRO A 119 -4.50 -5.70 9.68
C PRO A 119 -3.75 -5.52 11.00
N GLY A 120 -4.51 -5.53 12.11
CA GLY A 120 -3.99 -5.26 13.45
C GLY A 120 -3.67 -3.79 13.73
N GLY A 121 -4.03 -2.87 12.84
CA GLY A 121 -3.92 -1.43 13.03
C GLY A 121 -2.49 -0.90 13.12
N ILE A 122 -2.37 0.29 13.70
CA ILE A 122 -1.10 1.03 13.85
C ILE A 122 -0.08 0.19 14.64
N GLU A 123 -0.50 -0.46 15.72
CA GLU A 123 0.38 -1.22 16.61
C GLU A 123 1.06 -2.39 15.88
N SER A 124 0.28 -3.18 15.14
CA SER A 124 0.79 -4.31 14.34
C SER A 124 1.77 -3.86 13.25
N GLN A 125 1.49 -2.73 12.58
CA GLN A 125 2.40 -2.18 11.58
C GLN A 125 3.70 -1.69 12.24
N MET A 126 3.57 -0.95 13.35
CA MET A 126 4.70 -0.40 14.09
C MET A 126 5.63 -1.50 14.60
N GLU A 127 5.08 -2.57 15.20
CA GLU A 127 5.86 -3.70 15.71
C GLU A 127 6.72 -4.36 14.62
N LYS A 128 6.16 -4.54 13.42
CA LYS A 128 6.89 -5.12 12.27
C LYS A 128 8.00 -4.18 11.80
N LEU A 129 7.76 -2.87 11.76
CA LEU A 129 8.78 -1.88 11.40
C LEU A 129 9.89 -1.78 12.46
N ILE A 130 9.56 -1.84 13.75
CA ILE A 130 10.56 -1.87 14.84
C ILE A 130 11.44 -3.11 14.74
N LYS A 131 10.87 -4.27 14.40
CA LYS A 131 11.63 -5.51 14.13
C LYS A 131 12.60 -5.38 12.96
N GLU A 132 12.36 -4.44 12.05
CA GLU A 132 13.27 -4.10 10.95
C GLU A 132 14.21 -2.92 11.28
N GLY A 133 14.20 -2.43 12.52
CA GLY A 133 15.11 -1.40 13.02
C GLY A 133 14.60 0.04 12.93
N HIS A 134 13.33 0.26 12.55
CA HIS A 134 12.75 1.61 12.49
C HIS A 134 12.39 2.17 13.87
N GLN A 135 12.49 3.48 14.01
CA GLN A 135 12.17 4.20 15.24
C GLN A 135 10.94 5.09 15.10
N PHE A 136 10.19 5.21 16.19
CA PHE A 136 8.95 5.97 16.25
C PHE A 136 8.97 6.99 17.37
N LYS A 137 8.30 8.12 17.14
CA LYS A 137 7.99 9.11 18.18
C LYS A 137 6.51 9.45 18.16
N THR A 138 5.97 9.72 19.34
CA THR A 138 4.62 10.26 19.49
C THR A 138 4.68 11.77 19.35
N SER A 139 3.92 12.33 18.41
CA SER A 139 3.75 13.77 18.28
C SER A 139 2.99 14.37 19.46
N GLN A 140 3.08 15.68 19.66
CA GLN A 140 2.33 16.42 20.70
C GLN A 140 0.80 16.22 20.61
N ARG A 141 0.28 15.80 19.45
CA ARG A 141 -1.15 15.51 19.22
C ARG A 141 -1.49 14.02 19.36
N GLY A 142 -0.63 13.21 19.98
CA GLY A 142 -0.83 11.78 20.23
C GLY A 142 -0.64 10.86 19.01
N LYS A 143 -0.27 11.40 17.84
CA LYS A 143 -0.05 10.58 16.63
C LYS A 143 1.35 10.00 16.59
N VAL A 144 1.46 8.70 16.36
CA VAL A 144 2.72 7.97 16.15
C VAL A 144 3.27 8.27 14.75
N LYS A 145 4.55 8.65 14.68
CA LYS A 145 5.26 8.92 13.43
C LYS A 145 6.62 8.25 13.41
N MET A 146 6.98 7.70 12.26
CA MET A 146 8.32 7.18 12.01
C MET A 146 9.31 8.34 11.90
N VAL A 147 10.50 8.20 12.50
CA VAL A 147 11.54 9.24 12.51
C VAL A 147 12.86 8.81 11.86
N SER A 148 13.06 7.50 11.68
CA SER A 148 14.20 6.90 10.98
C SER A 148 13.87 5.46 10.61
#